data_AF-A0AAN7Q605-F1
#
_entry.id   AF-A0AAN7Q605-F1
#
_cell.length_a   1.000
_cell.length_b   1.000
_cell.length_c   1.000
_cell.angle_alpha   90.00
_cell.angle_beta   90.00
_cell.angle_gamma   90.00
#
_symmetry.space_group_name_H-M   'P 1'
#
loop_
_entity.id
_entity.type
_entity.pdbx_description
1 polymer ?
#
loop_
_entity_poly.entity_id
_entity_poly.type
_entity_poly.pdbx_seq_one_letter_code
_entity_poly.pdbx_strand_id
1 'polypeptide(L)'
;MASDKMRCVFYKGKNNKIILFVGKKLKKCQEVLSVRVKYKLKYNNTKLPTQINETDGYHRQCYSSFTALIAKYRDLLSETDYASNSMDELEGNAAKLDTPKGASNFDLQIRKVTTRLVLVINYM
;
A
#
# COMPACT_ATOMS: atom_id res chain seq x y z
N MET A 1 12.60 30.93 16.50
CA MET A 1 12.39 29.76 15.63
C MET A 1 11.17 29.01 16.14
N ALA A 2 10.01 29.24 15.53
CA ALA A 2 8.77 28.57 15.93
C ALA A 2 8.94 27.08 15.65
N SER A 3 9.06 26.25 16.68
CA SER A 3 8.99 24.81 16.51
C SER A 3 7.57 24.50 16.02
N ASP A 4 7.42 24.32 14.71
CA ASP A 4 6.16 23.90 14.11
C ASP A 4 5.72 22.62 14.81
N LYS A 5 4.68 22.76 15.64
CA LYS A 5 4.12 21.67 16.42
C LYS A 5 3.41 20.76 15.44
N MET A 6 4.14 19.75 14.94
CA MET A 6 3.55 18.65 14.21
C MET A 6 2.34 18.12 14.99
N ARG A 7 1.25 17.82 14.27
CA ARG A 7 0.01 17.33 14.87
C ARG A 7 -0.35 15.95 14.35
N CYS A 8 -0.86 15.10 15.22
CA CYS A 8 -1.42 13.83 14.80
C CYS A 8 -2.85 14.02 14.27
N VAL A 9 -3.10 13.56 13.05
CA VAL A 9 -4.43 13.70 12.42
C VAL A 9 -5.51 12.86 13.12
N PHE A 10 -5.12 11.78 13.80
CA PHE A 10 -6.04 10.85 14.46
C PHE A 10 -6.25 11.14 15.95
N TYR A 11 -5.39 11.94 16.58
CA TYR A 11 -5.37 12.14 18.02
C TYR A 11 -4.90 13.55 18.38
N LYS A 12 -5.61 14.21 19.30
CA LYS A 12 -5.36 15.61 19.68
C LYS A 12 -4.34 15.80 20.81
N GLY A 13 -3.85 14.73 21.44
CA GLY A 13 -2.85 14.82 22.51
C GLY A 13 -1.42 14.88 21.99
N LYS A 14 -0.51 15.40 22.81
CA LYS A 14 0.90 15.65 22.48
C LYS A 14 1.83 14.49 22.86
N ASN A 15 1.25 13.32 23.03
CA ASN A 15 1.95 12.21 23.64
C ASN A 15 2.44 11.32 22.50
N ASN A 16 3.77 11.31 22.30
CA ASN A 16 4.56 10.47 21.40
C ASN A 16 5.11 11.14 20.14
N LYS A 17 6.14 10.50 19.58
CA LYS A 17 6.80 10.88 18.33
C LYS A 17 5.81 10.81 17.16
N ILE A 18 5.66 11.93 16.45
CA ILE A 18 4.85 12.04 15.25
C ILE A 18 5.70 11.63 14.04
N ILE A 19 5.10 10.86 13.13
CA ILE A 19 5.69 10.42 11.88
C ILE A 19 4.94 11.11 10.75
N LEU A 20 5.67 11.67 9.79
CA LEU A 20 5.08 12.30 8.61
C LEU A 20 4.48 11.28 7.66
N PHE A 21 3.47 11.71 6.92
CA PHE A 21 2.90 10.90 5.85
C PHE A 21 3.90 10.73 4.70
N VAL A 22 3.87 9.55 4.08
CA VAL A 22 4.56 9.24 2.82
C VAL A 22 3.46 8.89 1.82
N GLY A 23 3.64 9.17 0.52
CA GLY A 23 2.59 9.05 -0.50
C GLY A 23 1.80 7.73 -0.44
N LYS A 24 2.50 6.59 -0.37
CA LYS A 24 1.89 5.26 -0.23
C LYS A 24 1.04 5.11 1.05
N LYS A 25 1.49 5.69 2.16
CA LYS A 25 0.79 5.64 3.46
C LYS A 25 -0.42 6.56 3.47
N LEU A 26 -0.31 7.75 2.87
CA LEU A 26 -1.43 8.70 2.77
C LEU A 26 -2.54 8.13 1.89
N LYS A 27 -2.20 7.58 0.72
CA LYS A 27 -3.16 6.93 -0.19
C LYS A 27 -3.92 5.80 0.51
N LYS A 28 -3.20 4.90 1.19
CA LYS A 28 -3.83 3.83 1.99
C LYS A 28 -4.77 4.37 3.09
N CYS A 29 -4.39 5.47 3.76
CA CYS A 29 -5.26 6.08 4.75
C CYS A 29 -6.53 6.67 4.12
N GLN A 30 -6.44 7.26 2.92
CA GLN A 30 -7.60 7.77 2.19
C GLN A 30 -8.54 6.64 1.77
N GLU A 31 -8.03 5.53 1.25
CA GLU A 31 -8.83 4.34 0.90
C GLU A 31 -9.57 3.77 2.12
N VAL A 32 -8.85 3.60 3.24
CA VAL A 32 -9.46 3.14 4.50
C VAL A 32 -10.49 4.15 5.02
N LEU A 33 -10.25 5.46 4.87
CA LEU A 33 -11.20 6.48 5.26
C LEU A 33 -12.50 6.36 4.45
N SER A 34 -12.42 6.15 3.14
CA SER A 34 -13.58 5.94 2.27
C SER A 34 -14.44 4.78 2.74
N VAL A 35 -13.82 3.64 3.11
CA VAL A 35 -14.53 2.49 3.68
C VAL A 35 -15.17 2.86 5.02
N ARG A 36 -14.42 3.51 5.92
CA ARG A 36 -14.94 3.92 7.24
C ARG A 36 -16.10 4.89 7.13
N VAL A 37 -16.07 5.83 6.19
CA VAL A 37 -17.17 6.78 5.91
C VAL A 37 -18.39 6.02 5.38
N LYS A 38 -18.21 5.19 4.36
CA LYS A 38 -19.28 4.41 3.71
C LYS A 38 -20.06 3.54 4.72
N TYR A 39 -19.36 2.90 5.64
CA TYR A 39 -19.96 2.01 6.64
C TYR A 39 -20.14 2.65 8.02
N LYS A 40 -19.98 3.98 8.15
CA LYS A 40 -20.15 4.75 9.40
C LYS A 40 -19.36 4.16 10.59
N LEU A 41 -18.15 3.68 10.34
CA LEU A 41 -17.27 3.09 11.34
C LEU A 41 -16.59 4.17 12.18
N LYS A 42 -15.98 3.77 13.30
CA LYS A 42 -15.11 4.65 14.10
C LYS A 42 -14.08 5.35 13.19
N TYR A 43 -13.82 6.62 13.44
CA TYR A 43 -12.93 7.48 12.63
C TYR A 43 -13.48 7.91 11.26
N ASN A 44 -14.77 7.71 10.97
CA ASN A 44 -15.42 8.22 9.76
C ASN A 44 -15.30 9.74 9.58
N ASN A 45 -15.29 10.53 10.65
CA ASN A 45 -15.20 11.99 10.60
C ASN A 45 -13.75 12.51 10.61
N THR A 46 -12.76 11.65 10.34
CA THR A 46 -11.34 12.04 10.35
C THR A 46 -11.01 12.88 9.12
N LYS A 47 -10.41 14.05 9.32
CA LYS A 47 -9.94 14.91 8.22
C LYS A 47 -8.49 14.58 7.88
N LEU A 48 -8.28 13.73 6.88
CA LEU A 48 -6.95 13.49 6.32
C LEU A 48 -6.53 14.66 5.41
N PRO A 49 -5.24 15.00 5.36
CA PRO A 49 -4.74 15.99 4.42
C PRO A 49 -4.81 15.44 2.99
N THR A 50 -5.09 16.31 2.03
CA THR A 50 -5.13 15.95 0.60
C THR A 50 -3.74 15.67 0.05
N GLN A 51 -2.73 16.36 0.58
CA GLN A 51 -1.33 16.26 0.17
C GLN A 51 -0.42 16.03 1.39
N ILE A 52 0.82 15.62 1.14
CA ILE A 52 1.82 15.44 2.18
C ILE A 52 2.26 16.82 2.66
N ASN A 53 2.09 17.09 3.95
CA ASN A 53 2.50 18.33 4.60
C ASN A 53 3.49 18.04 5.72
N GLU A 54 4.33 19.01 6.07
CA GLU A 54 5.32 18.90 7.15
C GLU A 54 4.69 19.09 8.55
N THR A 55 3.47 19.60 8.61
CA THR A 55 2.74 19.88 9.86
C THR A 55 1.84 18.72 10.30
N ASP A 56 1.40 17.90 9.35
CA ASP A 56 0.43 16.82 9.58
C ASP A 56 1.11 15.46 9.57
N GLY A 57 0.93 14.71 10.65
CA GLY A 57 1.48 13.37 10.76
C GLY A 57 0.59 12.43 11.56
N TYR A 58 1.19 11.32 11.98
CA TYR A 58 0.51 10.29 12.75
C TYR A 58 1.42 9.66 13.80
N HIS A 59 0.83 9.24 14.92
CA HIS A 59 1.51 8.31 15.82
C HIS A 59 1.42 6.89 15.26
N ARG A 60 2.47 6.08 15.47
CA ARG A 60 2.52 4.68 15.02
C ARG A 60 1.30 3.87 15.48
N GLN A 61 0.91 4.04 16.75
CA GLN A 61 -0.26 3.38 17.33
C GLN A 61 -1.57 3.84 16.67
N CYS A 62 -1.74 5.16 16.49
CA CYS A 62 -2.93 5.71 15.84
C CYS A 62 -3.08 5.20 14.40
N TYR A 63 -1.98 5.14 13.64
CA TYR A 63 -2.00 4.58 12.29
C TYR A 63 -2.41 3.12 12.28
N SER A 64 -1.85 2.30 13.18
CA SER A 64 -2.23 0.89 13.30
C SER A 64 -3.71 0.73 13.64
N SER A 65 -4.22 1.47 14.63
CA SER A 65 -5.64 1.42 15.00
C SER A 65 -6.57 1.92 13.89
N PHE A 66 -6.17 2.95 13.14
CA PHE A 66 -6.96 3.49 12.04
C PHE A 66 -6.96 2.55 10.82
N THR A 67 -5.83 1.94 10.48
CA THR A 67 -5.74 1.01 9.33
C THR A 67 -6.24 -0.39 9.65
N ALA A 68 -6.39 -0.74 10.93
CA ALA A 68 -7.03 -1.98 11.35
C ALA A 68 -8.53 -1.98 11.02
N LEU A 69 -8.86 -2.63 9.92
CA LEU A 69 -10.24 -2.98 9.55
C LEU A 69 -10.51 -4.45 9.91
N ILE A 70 -11.77 -4.74 10.23
CA ILE A 70 -12.29 -6.11 10.41
C ILE A 70 -12.26 -6.82 9.05
N ALA A 71 -12.03 -8.14 9.03
CA ALA A 71 -11.89 -8.95 7.83
C ALA A 71 -12.95 -8.65 6.76
N LYS A 72 -14.23 -8.54 7.15
CA LYS A 72 -15.37 -8.18 6.29
C LYS A 72 -15.16 -6.94 5.40
N TYR A 73 -14.36 -5.97 5.86
CA TYR A 73 -14.11 -4.73 5.12
C TYR A 73 -12.75 -4.71 4.42
N ARG A 74 -11.90 -5.71 4.64
CA ARG A 74 -10.59 -5.81 3.98
C ARG A 74 -10.73 -6.28 2.54
N ASP A 75 -11.67 -7.16 2.27
CA ASP A 75 -11.93 -7.71 0.93
C ASP A 75 -12.37 -6.60 -0.05
N LEU A 76 -12.98 -5.53 0.46
CA LEU A 76 -13.39 -4.36 -0.32
C LEU A 76 -12.23 -3.45 -0.75
N LEU A 77 -11.06 -3.56 -0.10
CA LEU A 77 -9.87 -2.79 -0.46
C LEU A 77 -9.07 -3.50 -1.55
N SER A 78 -9.01 -4.84 -1.53
CA SER A 78 -8.30 -5.64 -2.54
C SER A 78 -8.89 -5.51 -3.94
N GLU A 79 -10.17 -5.16 -4.08
CA GLU A 79 -10.78 -4.92 -5.39
C GLU A 79 -10.25 -3.65 -6.07
N THR A 80 -9.68 -2.70 -5.31
CA THR A 80 -9.16 -1.43 -5.85
C THR A 80 -7.68 -1.46 -6.27
N ASP A 81 -6.92 -2.47 -5.84
CA ASP A 81 -5.48 -2.59 -6.14
C ASP A 81 -5.18 -3.03 -7.59
N TYR A 82 -6.18 -3.51 -8.34
CA TYR A 82 -6.01 -3.96 -9.73
C TYR A 82 -6.10 -2.85 -10.78
N ALA A 83 -6.39 -1.60 -10.39
CA ALA A 83 -6.62 -0.49 -11.33
C ALA A 83 -5.49 0.56 -11.39
N SER A 84 -4.30 0.31 -10.83
CA SER A 84 -3.21 1.31 -10.81
C SER A 84 -1.84 0.79 -11.27
N ASN A 85 -1.77 -0.33 -12.01
CA ASN A 85 -0.54 -0.79 -12.67
C ASN A 85 -0.68 -0.78 -14.21
N SER A 86 -1.09 0.34 -14.78
CA SER A 86 -0.86 0.62 -16.19
C SER A 86 -0.66 2.12 -16.34
N MET A 87 0.47 2.51 -16.93
CA MET A 87 0.91 3.84 -17.36
C MET A 87 2.10 4.36 -16.53
N ASP A 88 3.31 3.98 -16.92
CA ASP A 88 4.44 4.91 -17.11
C ASP A 88 5.57 4.11 -17.80
N GLU A 89 5.57 4.17 -19.14
CA GLU A 89 6.66 3.74 -20.02
C GLU A 89 7.06 4.95 -20.89
N LEU A 90 8.36 5.03 -21.23
CA LEU A 90 9.07 5.91 -22.19
C LEU A 90 9.58 7.28 -21.66
N GLU A 91 10.80 7.76 -21.96
CA GLU A 91 12.05 7.23 -22.53
C GLU A 91 13.12 8.34 -22.44
N GLY A 92 14.42 8.02 -22.52
CA GLY A 92 15.48 9.05 -22.64
C GLY A 92 16.92 8.52 -22.71
N ASN A 93 17.39 8.29 -23.95
CA ASN A 93 18.69 7.75 -24.41
C ASN A 93 20.00 8.39 -23.90
N ALA A 94 21.09 7.59 -23.79
CA ALA A 94 22.25 7.63 -24.72
C ALA A 94 23.48 6.76 -24.29
N ALA A 95 23.69 5.67 -25.05
CA ALA A 95 24.93 5.08 -25.59
C ALA A 95 26.29 5.05 -24.82
N LYS A 96 26.82 3.82 -24.63
CA LYS A 96 28.09 3.25 -25.22
C LYS A 96 28.40 1.93 -24.50
N LEU A 97 28.11 0.78 -25.13
CA LEU A 97 29.04 -0.12 -25.86
C LEU A 97 30.22 -0.62 -25.01
N ASP A 98 30.20 -1.91 -24.66
CA ASP A 98 31.27 -2.90 -24.91
C ASP A 98 30.98 -4.21 -24.12
N THR A 99 30.49 -5.24 -24.82
CA THR A 99 30.61 -6.66 -24.46
C THR A 99 32.03 -7.16 -24.79
N PRO A 100 32.61 -8.25 -24.21
CA PRO A 100 31.91 -9.52 -23.99
C PRO A 100 32.37 -10.44 -22.82
N LYS A 101 31.62 -11.55 -22.70
CA LYS A 101 32.03 -12.92 -22.30
C LYS A 101 32.20 -13.26 -20.81
N GLY A 102 31.36 -14.20 -20.37
CA GLY A 102 31.58 -15.01 -19.16
C GLY A 102 30.39 -15.90 -18.83
N ALA A 103 30.24 -17.00 -19.56
CA ALA A 103 29.26 -18.04 -19.25
C ALA A 103 29.69 -18.87 -18.02
N SER A 104 28.82 -18.98 -17.02
CA SER A 104 28.68 -20.14 -16.11
C SER A 104 27.34 -19.97 -15.38
N ASN A 105 26.30 -20.72 -15.73
CA ASN A 105 26.01 -22.10 -15.33
C ASN A 105 25.81 -22.21 -13.81
N PHE A 106 24.55 -22.10 -13.35
CA PHE A 106 24.06 -22.84 -12.20
C PHE A 106 22.55 -23.05 -12.30
N ASP A 107 22.21 -24.26 -12.74
CA ASP A 107 20.93 -24.92 -12.63
C ASP A 107 20.53 -25.04 -11.15
N LEU A 108 19.33 -24.62 -10.76
CA LEU A 108 18.65 -25.28 -9.65
C LEU A 108 17.13 -25.28 -9.83
N GLN A 109 16.68 -26.49 -10.17
CA GLN A 109 15.33 -26.95 -10.38
C GLN A 109 14.37 -26.80 -9.18
N ILE A 110 13.15 -26.38 -9.54
CA ILE A 110 11.85 -27.01 -9.23
C ILE A 110 11.44 -27.14 -7.76
N ARG A 111 10.39 -26.39 -7.41
CA ARG A 111 9.34 -26.85 -6.47
C ARG A 111 7.94 -26.64 -7.06
N LYS A 112 7.52 -27.66 -7.82
CA LYS A 112 6.20 -28.33 -7.84
C LYS A 112 4.98 -27.48 -7.43
N VAL A 113 4.29 -26.96 -8.45
CA VAL A 113 2.84 -26.66 -8.39
C VAL A 113 2.10 -27.92 -8.83
N THR A 114 1.56 -28.68 -7.89
CA THR A 114 0.60 -29.76 -8.18
C THR A 114 -0.79 -29.29 -7.74
N THR A 115 -1.41 -28.50 -8.61
CA THR A 115 -2.85 -28.23 -8.54
C THR A 115 -3.59 -29.48 -8.96
N ARG A 116 -4.28 -30.09 -8.00
CA ARG A 116 -5.32 -31.09 -8.24
C ARG A 116 -6.39 -30.47 -9.13
N LEU A 117 -6.52 -30.95 -10.37
CA LEU A 117 -7.76 -30.80 -11.12
C LEU A 117 -8.23 -32.19 -11.53
N VAL A 118 -9.24 -32.65 -10.80
CA VAL A 118 -10.10 -33.76 -11.15
C VAL A 118 -10.97 -33.29 -12.31
N LEU A 119 -10.95 -33.99 -13.44
CA LEU A 119 -12.01 -33.93 -14.43
C LEU A 119 -12.31 -35.35 -14.89
N VAL A 120 -13.25 -35.94 -14.15
CA VAL A 120 -14.03 -37.12 -14.51
C VAL A 120 -15.13 -36.64 -15.45
N ILE A 121 -15.04 -36.94 -16.75
CA ILE A 121 -16.20 -37.06 -17.67
C ILE A 121 -15.77 -38.08 -18.75
N ASN A 122 -16.13 -39.36 -18.69
CA ASN A 122 -17.42 -40.02 -18.93
C ASN A 122 -17.82 -40.22 -20.42
N TYR A 123 -17.82 -41.51 -20.79
CA TYR A 123 -18.79 -42.29 -21.59
C TYR A 123 -18.67 -42.39 -23.13
N MET A 124 -18.52 -43.66 -23.52
CA MET A 124 -19.05 -44.43 -24.66
C MET A 124 -18.41 -44.30 -26.03
#